data_AF-A0A7W1NF97-F1
#
_entry.id   AF-A0A7W1NF97-F1
#
_cell.length_a   1.000
_cell.length_b   1.000
_cell.length_c   1.000
_cell.angle_alpha   90.00
_cell.angle_beta   90.00
_cell.angle_gamma   90.00
#
_symmetry.space_group_name_H-M   'P 1'
#
loop_
_entity.id
_entity.type
_entity.pdbx_description
1 polymer ?
#
loop_
_entity_poly.entity_id
_entity_poly.type
_entity_poly.pdbx_seq_one_letter_code
_entity_poly.pdbx_strand_id
1 'polypeptide(L)'
;MSDIQVTEQDGVARVVFDMVGEKVNKFTATLMHELRQVIDELATKPLKAAVFVSAKTDVFIAGADIKEILAIRSVADAKGKALAGQECFTRLAHLPFPTIAVIDGACMGGGCEFVLACTYRVATDADKVLIGLPEVQLGIIPGWGGTQRMPRLIGYPQAMDLILAGKPVNGPKALKLGLVDACVARAFLADELPVFVGKILSPGGRAAVMAKRTRAFGERMLQSAALRPLLFSKAESMLRAKTKGLMKAPHVALDVMRRTAGMTIEAGMGVEADSFAQLAPTWDSKCLVDCFFAGEALKKDAGSGLDLRAHDAPVKAAGVLGAGVMGGGIAWLFAHNGVDVRLKDISWEAVAKGYH
;
A
#
# COMPACT_ATOMS: atom_id res chain seq x y z
N MET A 1 24.64 -4.10 11.57
CA MET A 1 23.40 -4.51 12.27
C MET A 1 22.41 -4.92 11.20
N SER A 2 21.66 -5.97 11.42
CA SER A 2 20.72 -6.51 10.44
C SER A 2 19.39 -5.73 10.53
N ASP A 3 18.76 -5.47 9.38
CA ASP A 3 17.50 -4.71 9.31
C ASP A 3 16.27 -5.61 9.56
N ILE A 4 16.48 -6.94 9.64
CA ILE A 4 15.45 -7.95 9.89
C ILE A 4 15.84 -8.83 11.08
N GLN A 5 15.11 -8.71 12.18
CA GLN A 5 15.34 -9.53 13.37
C GLN A 5 14.37 -10.71 13.40
N VAL A 6 14.88 -11.91 13.69
CA VAL A 6 14.07 -13.13 13.80
C VAL A 6 14.16 -13.66 15.22
N THR A 7 13.01 -13.91 15.82
CA THR A 7 12.88 -14.56 17.14
C THR A 7 11.90 -15.71 17.04
N GLU A 8 12.12 -16.79 17.78
CA GLU A 8 11.27 -17.98 17.72
C GLU A 8 10.74 -18.33 19.10
N GLN A 9 9.43 -18.55 19.19
CA GLN A 9 8.76 -18.95 20.42
C GLN A 9 7.61 -19.91 20.10
N ASP A 10 7.56 -21.06 20.78
CA ASP A 10 6.51 -22.09 20.66
C ASP A 10 6.26 -22.61 19.23
N GLY A 11 7.30 -22.54 18.38
CA GLY A 11 7.25 -22.91 16.97
C GLY A 11 6.69 -21.80 16.05
N VAL A 12 6.54 -20.58 16.54
CA VAL A 12 6.17 -19.40 15.75
C VAL A 12 7.38 -18.49 15.61
N ALA A 13 7.77 -18.20 14.38
CA ALA A 13 8.81 -17.20 14.11
C ALA A 13 8.19 -15.81 14.07
N ARG A 14 8.74 -14.87 14.84
CA ARG A 14 8.43 -13.45 14.76
C ARG A 14 9.56 -12.74 14.03
N VAL A 15 9.25 -12.24 12.84
CA VAL A 15 10.15 -11.53 11.93
C VAL A 15 9.84 -10.04 11.99
N VAL A 16 10.84 -9.23 12.36
CA VAL A 16 10.68 -7.80 12.62
C VAL A 16 11.47 -7.00 11.60
N PHE A 17 10.79 -6.15 10.85
CA PHE A 17 11.44 -5.13 10.03
C PHE A 17 11.78 -3.90 10.88
N ASP A 18 13.06 -3.57 10.96
CA ASP A 18 13.58 -2.38 11.63
C ASP A 18 14.82 -1.84 10.92
N MET A 19 14.60 -1.11 9.82
CA MET A 19 15.70 -0.55 9.03
C MET A 19 16.52 0.44 9.87
N VAL A 20 17.78 0.11 10.15
CA VAL A 20 18.60 0.84 11.11
C VAL A 20 19.01 2.20 10.55
N GLY A 21 18.85 3.25 11.37
CA GLY A 21 19.18 4.63 10.96
C GLY A 21 18.16 5.31 10.05
N GLU A 22 17.08 4.61 9.68
CA GLU A 22 16.01 5.14 8.83
C GLU A 22 14.71 5.31 9.63
N LYS A 23 13.92 6.33 9.26
CA LYS A 23 12.62 6.60 9.90
C LYS A 23 11.53 5.62 9.47
N VAL A 24 11.72 4.96 8.34
CA VAL A 24 10.73 4.09 7.69
C VAL A 24 11.41 2.83 7.19
N ASN A 25 10.68 1.72 7.19
CA ASN A 25 11.10 0.52 6.48
C ASN A 25 10.78 0.67 4.99
N LYS A 26 11.72 0.30 4.13
CA LYS A 26 11.59 0.33 2.67
C LYS A 26 12.45 -0.76 2.05
N PHE A 27 11.99 -1.35 0.96
CA PHE A 27 12.71 -2.39 0.24
C PHE A 27 13.82 -1.78 -0.61
N THR A 28 15.02 -1.72 -0.02
CA THR A 28 16.29 -1.52 -0.74
C THR A 28 16.80 -2.85 -1.28
N ALA A 29 17.77 -2.81 -2.19
CA ALA A 29 18.46 -4.01 -2.65
C ALA A 29 19.06 -4.83 -1.49
N THR A 30 19.61 -4.15 -0.47
CA THR A 30 20.17 -4.78 0.73
C THR A 30 19.08 -5.47 1.55
N LEU A 31 17.97 -4.79 1.85
CA LEU A 31 16.89 -5.38 2.63
C LEU A 31 16.24 -6.56 1.90
N MET A 32 16.12 -6.49 0.57
CA MET A 32 15.60 -7.59 -0.25
C MET A 32 16.53 -8.81 -0.23
N HIS A 33 17.84 -8.59 -0.23
CA HIS A 33 18.81 -9.68 -0.09
C HIS A 33 18.71 -10.34 1.28
N GLU A 34 18.65 -9.55 2.35
CA GLU A 34 18.48 -10.03 3.72
C GLU A 34 17.16 -10.79 3.89
N LEU A 35 16.05 -10.24 3.37
CA LEU A 35 14.74 -10.90 3.41
C LEU A 35 14.78 -12.26 2.71
N ARG A 36 15.48 -12.37 1.58
CA ARG A 36 15.65 -13.65 0.88
C ARG A 36 16.36 -14.68 1.75
N GLN A 37 17.43 -14.28 2.45
CA GLN A 37 18.16 -15.16 3.37
C GLN A 37 17.27 -15.61 4.54
N VAL A 38 16.52 -14.67 5.13
CA VAL A 38 15.57 -14.97 6.22
C VAL A 38 14.49 -15.96 5.76
N ILE A 39 13.88 -15.74 4.59
CA ILE A 39 12.88 -16.67 4.03
C ILE A 39 13.48 -18.08 3.88
N ASP A 40 14.74 -18.17 3.45
CA ASP A 40 15.42 -19.45 3.23
C ASP A 40 15.70 -20.18 4.52
N GLU A 41 16.19 -19.44 5.51
CA GLU A 41 16.38 -19.98 6.85
C GLU A 41 15.06 -20.49 7.43
N LEU A 42 14.00 -19.68 7.36
CA LEU A 42 12.68 -20.06 7.86
C LEU A 42 12.13 -21.30 7.16
N ALA A 43 12.37 -21.47 5.86
CA ALA A 43 11.94 -22.63 5.09
C ALA A 43 12.56 -23.95 5.59
N THR A 44 13.72 -23.91 6.23
CA THR A 44 14.42 -25.10 6.76
C THR A 44 13.96 -25.50 8.17
N LYS A 45 13.22 -24.65 8.86
CA LYS A 45 12.85 -24.85 10.26
C LYS A 45 11.47 -25.49 10.40
N PRO A 46 11.24 -26.34 11.43
CA PRO A 46 9.94 -26.97 11.69
C PRO A 46 8.96 -25.99 12.36
N LEU A 47 8.69 -24.86 11.70
CA LEU A 47 7.82 -23.80 12.22
C LEU A 47 6.33 -24.12 11.95
N LYS A 48 5.49 -23.71 12.90
CA LYS A 48 4.02 -23.75 12.81
C LYS A 48 3.47 -22.55 12.04
N ALA A 49 4.13 -21.39 12.15
CA ALA A 49 3.78 -20.15 11.47
C ALA A 49 4.95 -19.14 11.50
N ALA A 50 4.89 -18.11 10.66
CA ALA A 50 5.71 -16.91 10.80
C ALA A 50 4.85 -15.64 10.82
N VAL A 51 5.18 -14.70 11.70
CA VAL A 51 4.50 -13.42 11.89
C VAL A 51 5.47 -12.30 11.54
N PHE A 52 5.12 -11.50 10.55
CA PHE A 52 5.88 -10.34 10.09
C PHE A 52 5.31 -9.07 10.69
N VAL A 53 6.14 -8.33 11.41
CA VAL A 53 5.80 -7.06 12.09
C VAL A 53 6.83 -5.99 11.75
N SER A 54 6.49 -4.74 12.03
CA SER A 54 7.44 -3.63 11.97
C SER A 54 7.75 -3.13 13.38
N ALA A 55 9.00 -2.74 13.63
CA ALA A 55 9.38 -2.00 14.82
C ALA A 55 9.19 -0.48 14.66
N LYS A 56 9.00 0.01 13.42
CA LYS A 56 8.79 1.43 13.16
C LYS A 56 7.37 1.83 13.54
N THR A 57 7.24 2.91 14.32
CA THR A 57 5.95 3.50 14.63
C THR A 57 5.28 3.98 13.35
N ASP A 58 4.00 3.61 13.17
CA ASP A 58 3.11 4.08 12.09
C ASP A 58 3.51 3.69 10.67
N VAL A 59 4.54 2.85 10.50
CA VAL A 59 4.98 2.34 9.20
C VAL A 59 5.21 0.84 9.30
N PHE A 60 4.53 0.08 8.45
CA PHE A 60 4.90 -1.31 8.22
C PHE A 60 6.08 -1.37 7.24
N ILE A 61 5.82 -1.10 5.96
CA ILE A 61 6.82 -0.96 4.88
C ILE A 61 6.27 0.06 3.87
N ALA A 62 7.04 1.11 3.61
CA ALA A 62 6.64 2.23 2.73
C ALA A 62 6.70 1.92 1.23
N GLY A 63 7.26 0.77 0.86
CA GLY A 63 7.43 0.33 -0.53
C GLY A 63 8.88 0.11 -0.91
N ALA A 64 9.15 -0.03 -2.19
CA ALA A 64 10.50 -0.04 -2.73
C ALA A 64 11.18 1.33 -2.55
N ASP A 65 12.50 1.35 -2.40
CA ASP A 65 13.22 2.63 -2.32
C ASP A 65 13.08 3.41 -3.65
N ILE A 66 12.45 4.57 -3.58
CA ILE A 66 12.15 5.41 -4.75
C ILE A 66 13.42 5.94 -5.40
N LYS A 67 14.53 6.11 -4.66
CA LYS A 67 15.83 6.49 -5.25
C LYS A 67 16.39 5.34 -6.08
N GLU A 68 16.20 4.09 -5.66
CA GLU A 68 16.60 2.93 -6.47
C GLU A 68 15.76 2.82 -7.76
N ILE A 69 14.45 3.11 -7.70
CA ILE A 69 13.59 3.23 -8.88
C ILE A 69 14.08 4.38 -9.78
N LEU A 70 14.37 5.54 -9.19
CA LEU A 70 14.90 6.69 -9.91
C LEU A 70 16.21 6.34 -10.61
N ALA A 71 17.05 5.47 -10.04
CA ALA A 71 18.34 5.06 -10.61
C ALA A 71 18.23 4.09 -11.80
N ILE A 72 17.07 3.47 -12.05
CA ILE A 72 16.88 2.57 -13.20
C ILE A 72 17.02 3.34 -14.51
N ARG A 73 17.93 2.90 -15.39
CA ARG A 73 18.22 3.55 -16.69
C ARG A 73 18.00 2.65 -17.91
N SER A 74 17.87 1.34 -17.73
CA SER A 74 17.68 0.39 -18.84
C SER A 74 16.56 -0.60 -18.55
N VAL A 75 15.93 -1.10 -19.61
CA VAL A 75 14.90 -2.15 -19.54
C VAL A 75 15.45 -3.42 -18.90
N ALA A 76 16.71 -3.78 -19.21
CA ALA A 76 17.35 -4.97 -18.66
C ALA A 76 17.53 -4.89 -17.13
N ASP A 77 18.02 -3.76 -16.61
CA ASP A 77 18.14 -3.52 -15.16
C ASP A 77 16.77 -3.57 -14.48
N ALA A 78 15.79 -2.87 -15.05
CA ALA A 78 14.42 -2.85 -14.54
C ALA A 78 13.81 -4.26 -14.46
N LYS A 79 13.97 -5.06 -15.52
CA LYS A 79 13.48 -6.44 -15.58
C LYS A 79 14.16 -7.33 -14.54
N GLY A 80 15.49 -7.23 -14.41
CA GLY A 80 16.24 -7.99 -13.41
C GLY A 80 15.74 -7.73 -11.99
N LYS A 81 15.52 -6.46 -11.62
CA LYS A 81 14.99 -6.06 -10.32
C LYS A 81 13.56 -6.54 -10.08
N ALA A 82 12.69 -6.46 -11.09
CA ALA A 82 11.32 -6.97 -10.99
C ALA A 82 11.31 -8.48 -10.74
N LEU A 83 12.05 -9.24 -11.55
CA LEU A 83 12.14 -10.71 -11.43
C LEU A 83 12.72 -11.13 -10.07
N ALA A 84 13.77 -10.47 -9.58
CA ALA A 84 14.36 -10.78 -8.28
C ALA A 84 13.37 -10.56 -7.13
N GLY A 85 12.60 -9.47 -7.16
CA GLY A 85 11.56 -9.23 -6.15
C GLY A 85 10.39 -10.20 -6.25
N GLN A 86 9.94 -10.52 -7.46
CA GLN A 86 8.92 -11.55 -7.71
C GLN A 86 9.37 -12.92 -7.20
N GLU A 87 10.61 -13.32 -7.45
CA GLU A 87 11.19 -14.57 -6.94
C GLU A 87 11.15 -14.58 -5.41
N CYS A 88 11.66 -13.54 -4.76
CA CYS A 88 11.67 -13.42 -3.29
C CYS A 88 10.27 -13.59 -2.69
N PHE A 89 9.27 -12.86 -3.20
CA PHE A 89 7.90 -12.93 -2.69
C PHE A 89 7.19 -14.22 -3.10
N THR A 90 7.58 -14.84 -4.22
CA THR A 90 7.07 -16.17 -4.57
C THR A 90 7.58 -17.20 -3.59
N ARG A 91 8.83 -17.14 -3.15
CA ARG A 91 9.37 -18.05 -2.13
C ARG A 91 8.66 -17.87 -0.78
N LEU A 92 8.41 -16.62 -0.38
CA LEU A 92 7.57 -16.32 0.79
C LEU A 92 6.19 -16.97 0.71
N ALA A 93 5.53 -16.88 -0.46
CA ALA A 93 4.20 -17.45 -0.68
C ALA A 93 4.19 -19.00 -0.67
N HIS A 94 5.34 -19.64 -0.90
CA HIS A 94 5.50 -21.10 -0.93
C HIS A 94 6.07 -21.69 0.36
N LEU A 95 6.24 -20.89 1.42
CA LEU A 95 6.66 -21.42 2.72
C LEU A 95 5.68 -22.52 3.19
N PRO A 96 6.17 -23.61 3.81
CA PRO A 96 5.35 -24.78 4.16
C PRO A 96 4.39 -24.54 5.34
N PHE A 97 4.43 -23.35 5.93
CA PHE A 97 3.60 -22.92 7.06
C PHE A 97 2.96 -21.55 6.76
N PRO A 98 1.83 -21.21 7.42
CA PRO A 98 1.16 -19.95 7.22
C PRO A 98 2.03 -18.76 7.65
N THR A 99 2.03 -17.74 6.82
CA THR A 99 2.65 -16.43 7.10
C THR A 99 1.58 -15.38 7.40
N ILE A 100 1.81 -14.55 8.41
CA ILE A 100 0.86 -13.53 8.88
C ILE A 100 1.57 -12.18 8.85
N ALA A 101 1.09 -11.24 8.04
CA ALA A 101 1.56 -9.86 8.07
C ALA A 101 0.70 -9.02 9.02
N VAL A 102 1.33 -8.29 9.95
CA VAL A 102 0.66 -7.40 10.90
C VAL A 102 0.93 -5.95 10.51
N ILE A 103 -0.11 -5.27 10.07
CA ILE A 103 -0.06 -3.94 9.46
C ILE A 103 -0.56 -2.91 10.49
N ASP A 104 0.36 -2.31 11.24
CA ASP A 104 0.10 -1.20 12.18
C ASP A 104 0.67 0.14 11.66
N GLY A 105 0.51 0.38 10.36
CA GLY A 105 1.03 1.59 9.72
C GLY A 105 0.95 1.56 8.20
N ALA A 106 1.65 2.50 7.57
CA ALA A 106 1.74 2.58 6.11
C ALA A 106 2.33 1.28 5.52
N CYS A 107 1.60 0.69 4.57
CA CYS A 107 1.92 -0.54 3.85
C CYS A 107 1.68 -0.29 2.35
N MET A 108 2.66 0.33 1.71
CA MET A 108 2.50 0.94 0.40
C MET A 108 3.39 0.25 -0.64
N GLY A 109 2.93 0.20 -1.88
CA GLY A 109 3.64 -0.33 -3.03
C GLY A 109 4.21 -1.72 -2.79
N GLY A 110 5.53 -1.88 -2.91
CA GLY A 110 6.22 -3.14 -2.59
C GLY A 110 5.90 -3.73 -1.20
N GLY A 111 5.59 -2.89 -0.20
CA GLY A 111 5.08 -3.34 1.10
C GLY A 111 3.70 -4.01 1.01
N CYS A 112 2.80 -3.45 0.19
CA CYS A 112 1.53 -4.08 -0.12
C CYS A 112 1.73 -5.37 -0.93
N GLU A 113 2.67 -5.41 -1.87
CA GLU A 113 2.99 -6.62 -2.64
C GLU A 113 3.56 -7.73 -1.76
N PHE A 114 4.37 -7.38 -0.76
CA PHE A 114 4.87 -8.31 0.26
C PHE A 114 3.72 -8.94 1.05
N VAL A 115 2.81 -8.14 1.61
CA VAL A 115 1.71 -8.69 2.41
C VAL A 115 0.70 -9.47 1.56
N LEU A 116 0.59 -9.17 0.26
CA LEU A 116 -0.19 -9.97 -0.69
C LEU A 116 0.41 -11.36 -0.92
N ALA A 117 1.73 -11.52 -0.74
CA ALA A 117 2.41 -12.80 -0.80
C ALA A 117 2.31 -13.59 0.53
N CYS A 118 1.99 -12.94 1.65
CA CYS A 118 1.70 -13.65 2.90
C CYS A 118 0.40 -14.46 2.84
N THR A 119 0.27 -15.50 3.66
CA THR A 119 -0.97 -16.29 3.75
C THR A 119 -2.11 -15.45 4.31
N TYR A 120 -1.87 -14.72 5.40
CA TYR A 120 -2.85 -13.88 6.13
C TYR A 120 -2.34 -12.47 6.37
N ARG A 121 -3.28 -11.53 6.53
CA ARG A 121 -3.04 -10.12 6.83
C ARG A 121 -3.94 -9.66 7.97
N VAL A 122 -3.36 -9.08 9.01
CA VAL A 122 -4.07 -8.41 10.10
C VAL A 122 -3.69 -6.94 10.06
N ALA A 123 -4.68 -6.05 10.00
CA ALA A 123 -4.44 -4.61 10.10
C ALA A 123 -4.96 -4.06 11.42
N THR A 124 -4.42 -2.92 11.87
CA THR A 124 -5.07 -2.13 12.92
C THR A 124 -6.04 -1.11 12.32
N ASP A 125 -6.84 -0.46 13.16
CA ASP A 125 -7.71 0.66 12.80
C ASP A 125 -7.02 2.02 12.93
N ALA A 126 -5.71 2.06 13.17
CA ALA A 126 -4.96 3.29 13.34
C ALA A 126 -5.04 4.18 12.08
N ASP A 127 -5.14 5.50 12.28
CA ASP A 127 -5.25 6.47 11.17
C ASP A 127 -4.08 6.41 10.17
N LYS A 128 -2.92 5.95 10.63
CA LYS A 128 -1.71 5.81 9.83
C LYS A 128 -1.67 4.52 9.00
N VAL A 129 -2.59 3.59 9.23
CA VAL A 129 -2.75 2.40 8.39
C VAL A 129 -3.28 2.83 7.03
N LEU A 130 -2.41 2.74 6.03
CA LEU A 130 -2.73 2.96 4.62
C LEU A 130 -2.15 1.80 3.82
N ILE A 131 -3.02 1.06 3.12
CA ILE A 131 -2.65 -0.14 2.36
C ILE A 131 -2.98 0.09 0.90
N GLY A 132 -2.01 0.00 0.00
CA GLY A 132 -2.28 0.15 -1.43
C GLY A 132 -1.06 0.13 -2.34
N LEU A 133 -1.33 0.26 -3.64
CA LEU A 133 -0.38 0.16 -4.74
C LEU A 133 -0.35 1.49 -5.51
N PRO A 134 0.47 2.49 -5.09
CA PRO A 134 0.52 3.83 -5.66
C PRO A 134 1.48 3.96 -6.87
N GLU A 135 2.01 2.87 -7.42
CA GLU A 135 3.09 2.85 -8.43
C GLU A 135 2.76 3.70 -9.66
N VAL A 136 1.49 3.74 -10.05
CA VAL A 136 1.04 4.56 -11.19
C VAL A 136 1.28 6.05 -11.01
N GLN A 137 1.40 6.53 -9.76
CA GLN A 137 1.76 7.91 -9.43
C GLN A 137 3.23 8.22 -9.72
N LEU A 138 4.08 7.19 -9.77
CA LEU A 138 5.50 7.26 -10.13
C LEU A 138 5.75 6.90 -11.61
N GLY A 139 4.68 6.77 -12.42
CA GLY A 139 4.81 6.41 -13.84
C GLY A 139 5.21 4.97 -14.09
N ILE A 140 5.06 4.09 -13.10
CA ILE A 140 5.32 2.65 -13.18
C ILE A 140 4.09 1.85 -12.76
N ILE A 141 4.18 0.52 -12.78
CA ILE A 141 3.13 -0.38 -12.29
C ILE A 141 3.68 -1.23 -11.14
N PRO A 142 2.83 -1.93 -10.36
CA PRO A 142 3.31 -2.94 -9.42
C PRO A 142 4.21 -3.94 -10.15
N GLY A 143 5.35 -4.28 -9.56
CA GLY A 143 6.40 -5.05 -10.21
C GLY A 143 6.76 -6.37 -9.52
N TRP A 144 6.21 -6.62 -8.33
CA TRP A 144 6.50 -7.79 -7.49
C TRP A 144 5.26 -8.67 -7.27
N GLY A 145 4.35 -8.68 -8.24
CA GLY A 145 3.15 -9.53 -8.33
C GLY A 145 1.86 -8.84 -7.92
N GLY A 146 1.84 -7.53 -7.67
CA GLY A 146 0.67 -6.77 -7.26
C GLY A 146 -0.48 -6.83 -8.26
N THR A 147 -0.19 -6.74 -9.57
CA THR A 147 -1.21 -6.87 -10.63
C THR A 147 -1.76 -8.29 -10.74
N GLN A 148 -1.08 -9.26 -10.13
CA GLN A 148 -1.44 -10.67 -10.18
C GLN A 148 -2.16 -11.14 -8.90
N ARG A 149 -1.61 -10.84 -7.73
CA ARG A 149 -2.12 -11.27 -6.42
C ARG A 149 -3.35 -10.47 -6.01
N MET A 150 -3.36 -9.15 -6.22
CA MET A 150 -4.47 -8.30 -5.77
C MET A 150 -5.81 -8.66 -6.47
N PRO A 151 -5.91 -8.78 -7.81
CA PRO A 151 -7.17 -9.17 -8.45
C PRO A 151 -7.63 -10.59 -8.06
N ARG A 152 -6.69 -11.50 -7.77
CA ARG A 152 -7.00 -12.84 -7.27
C ARG A 152 -7.47 -12.84 -5.82
N LEU A 153 -7.08 -11.84 -5.02
CA LEU A 153 -7.55 -11.66 -3.65
C LEU A 153 -8.89 -10.92 -3.58
N ILE A 154 -8.97 -9.68 -4.08
CA ILE A 154 -10.12 -8.79 -3.88
C ILE A 154 -11.02 -8.62 -5.13
N GLY A 155 -10.60 -9.15 -6.28
CA GLY A 155 -11.37 -9.07 -7.52
C GLY A 155 -10.89 -7.97 -8.45
N TYR A 156 -11.17 -8.13 -9.74
CA TYR A 156 -10.74 -7.15 -10.76
C TYR A 156 -11.26 -5.73 -10.53
N PRO A 157 -12.56 -5.49 -10.25
CA PRO A 157 -13.06 -4.13 -10.06
C PRO A 157 -12.34 -3.39 -8.92
N GLN A 158 -12.25 -4.03 -7.75
CA GLN A 158 -11.62 -3.45 -6.56
C GLN A 158 -10.11 -3.29 -6.76
N ALA A 159 -9.44 -4.27 -7.37
CA ALA A 159 -8.02 -4.17 -7.67
C ALA A 159 -7.71 -3.05 -8.68
N MET A 160 -8.54 -2.89 -9.71
CA MET A 160 -8.42 -1.77 -10.66
C MET A 160 -8.60 -0.43 -9.96
N ASP A 161 -9.59 -0.30 -9.07
CA ASP A 161 -9.79 0.95 -8.33
C ASP A 161 -8.59 1.33 -7.46
N LEU A 162 -7.92 0.35 -6.84
CA LEU A 162 -6.72 0.59 -6.02
C LEU A 162 -5.48 0.87 -6.89
N ILE A 163 -5.22 0.02 -7.89
CA ILE A 163 -4.00 0.09 -8.72
C ILE A 163 -4.05 1.27 -9.68
N LEU A 164 -5.16 1.47 -10.42
CA LEU A 164 -5.24 2.48 -11.47
C LEU A 164 -5.35 3.90 -10.92
N ALA A 165 -5.94 4.05 -9.73
CA ALA A 165 -5.99 5.35 -9.05
C ALA A 165 -4.77 5.60 -8.16
N GLY A 166 -4.01 4.56 -7.82
CA GLY A 166 -2.92 4.61 -6.85
C GLY A 166 -3.37 5.04 -5.45
N LYS A 167 -4.63 4.75 -5.07
CA LYS A 167 -5.22 5.25 -3.82
C LYS A 167 -5.22 4.16 -2.75
N PRO A 168 -4.56 4.38 -1.60
CA PRO A 168 -4.61 3.43 -0.50
C PRO A 168 -5.96 3.42 0.21
N VAL A 169 -6.17 2.40 1.02
CA VAL A 169 -7.33 2.25 1.90
C VAL A 169 -6.87 2.07 3.35
N ASN A 170 -7.69 2.52 4.30
CA ASN A 170 -7.45 2.30 5.73
C ASN A 170 -7.81 0.86 6.16
N GLY A 171 -7.43 0.47 7.37
CA GLY A 171 -7.66 -0.87 7.91
C GLY A 171 -9.12 -1.35 7.82
N PRO A 172 -10.11 -0.57 8.30
CA PRO A 172 -11.52 -0.98 8.23
C PRO A 172 -12.04 -1.16 6.80
N LYS A 173 -11.63 -0.29 5.86
CA LYS A 173 -12.01 -0.45 4.45
C LYS A 173 -11.28 -1.63 3.81
N ALA A 174 -10.01 -1.86 4.15
CA ALA A 174 -9.25 -3.01 3.68
C ALA A 174 -9.93 -4.34 4.10
N LEU A 175 -10.48 -4.40 5.32
CA LEU A 175 -11.23 -5.59 5.78
C LEU A 175 -12.51 -5.78 4.96
N LYS A 176 -13.28 -4.71 4.71
CA LYS A 176 -14.50 -4.77 3.89
C LYS A 176 -14.22 -5.24 2.45
N LEU A 177 -13.07 -4.88 1.89
CA LEU A 177 -12.64 -5.31 0.55
C LEU A 177 -12.09 -6.74 0.53
N GLY A 178 -11.85 -7.37 1.68
CA GLY A 178 -11.14 -8.65 1.77
C GLY A 178 -9.64 -8.55 1.49
N LEU A 179 -9.06 -7.33 1.50
CA LEU A 179 -7.63 -7.10 1.36
C LEU A 179 -6.88 -7.57 2.63
N VAL A 180 -7.51 -7.45 3.80
CA VAL A 180 -7.03 -8.01 5.06
C VAL A 180 -8.05 -8.97 5.66
N ASP A 181 -7.59 -9.89 6.50
CA ASP A 181 -8.40 -10.95 7.13
C ASP A 181 -9.02 -10.53 8.46
N ALA A 182 -8.38 -9.56 9.13
CA ALA A 182 -8.86 -8.97 10.37
C ALA A 182 -8.45 -7.49 10.44
N CYS A 183 -9.28 -6.69 11.09
CA CYS A 183 -8.97 -5.34 11.51
C CYS A 183 -9.25 -5.24 13.01
N VAL A 184 -8.21 -4.93 13.79
CA VAL A 184 -8.27 -4.86 15.26
C VAL A 184 -8.04 -3.44 15.73
N ALA A 185 -8.60 -3.07 16.87
CA ALA A 185 -8.26 -1.79 17.50
C ALA A 185 -6.77 -1.79 17.86
N ARG A 186 -6.03 -0.73 17.50
CA ARG A 186 -4.58 -0.65 17.73
C ARG A 186 -4.19 -0.96 19.19
N ALA A 187 -4.98 -0.44 20.13
CA ALA A 187 -4.76 -0.62 21.57
C ALA A 187 -4.83 -2.09 22.04
N PHE A 188 -5.54 -2.96 21.31
CA PHE A 188 -5.73 -4.37 21.65
C PHE A 188 -4.90 -5.31 20.76
N LEU A 189 -4.01 -4.78 19.93
CA LEU A 189 -3.22 -5.61 19.00
C LEU A 189 -2.41 -6.69 19.74
N ALA A 190 -1.85 -6.37 20.91
CA ALA A 190 -1.07 -7.30 21.71
C ALA A 190 -1.88 -8.49 22.22
N ASP A 191 -3.16 -8.28 22.53
CA ASP A 191 -4.07 -9.30 23.06
C ASP A 191 -4.76 -10.10 21.94
N GLU A 192 -5.14 -9.44 20.86
CA GLU A 192 -5.88 -10.03 19.74
C GLU A 192 -5.00 -10.83 18.77
N LEU A 193 -3.73 -10.43 18.60
CA LEU A 193 -2.82 -11.11 17.68
C LEU A 193 -2.56 -12.58 18.08
N PRO A 194 -2.23 -12.91 19.35
CA PRO A 194 -2.10 -14.30 19.79
C PRO A 194 -3.37 -15.12 19.58
N VAL A 195 -4.55 -14.51 19.76
CA VAL A 195 -5.86 -15.17 19.51
C VAL A 195 -6.02 -15.49 18.03
N PHE A 196 -5.69 -14.55 17.14
CA PHE A 196 -5.72 -14.78 15.69
C PHE A 196 -4.74 -15.88 15.27
N VAL A 197 -3.50 -15.83 15.77
CA VAL A 197 -2.48 -16.86 15.50
C VAL A 197 -2.95 -18.23 16.01
N GLY A 198 -3.43 -18.31 17.25
CA GLY A 198 -3.98 -19.53 17.83
C GLY A 198 -5.13 -20.11 17.00
N LYS A 199 -6.01 -19.24 16.47
CA LYS A 199 -7.05 -19.65 15.54
C LYS A 199 -6.49 -20.22 14.24
N ILE A 200 -5.47 -19.61 13.64
CA ILE A 200 -4.81 -20.14 12.43
C ILE A 200 -4.14 -21.51 12.68
N LEU A 201 -3.64 -21.73 13.90
CA LEU A 201 -2.99 -22.98 14.28
C LEU A 201 -3.99 -24.06 14.73
N SER A 202 -5.23 -23.70 15.04
CA SER A 202 -6.27 -24.66 15.43
C SER A 202 -6.78 -25.53 14.26
N PRO A 203 -7.27 -26.75 14.53
CA PRO A 203 -7.88 -27.61 13.51
C PRO A 203 -9.02 -26.89 12.77
N GLY A 204 -8.94 -26.82 11.43
CA GLY A 204 -9.94 -26.16 10.59
C GLY A 204 -9.94 -24.62 10.63
N GLY A 205 -9.17 -23.99 11.53
CA GLY A 205 -9.16 -22.54 11.68
C GLY A 205 -8.63 -21.80 10.44
N ARG A 206 -7.66 -22.39 9.73
CA ARG A 206 -7.16 -21.88 8.44
C ARG A 206 -8.27 -21.76 7.41
N ALA A 207 -9.05 -22.83 7.24
CA ALA A 207 -10.17 -22.89 6.31
C ALA A 207 -11.28 -21.92 6.73
N ALA A 208 -11.55 -21.79 8.04
CA ALA A 208 -12.54 -20.86 8.56
C ALA A 208 -12.19 -19.39 8.27
N VAL A 209 -10.92 -18.99 8.38
CA VAL A 209 -10.49 -17.63 8.03
C VAL A 209 -10.53 -17.43 6.51
N MET A 210 -10.05 -18.38 5.72
CA MET A 210 -10.10 -18.29 4.26
C MET A 210 -11.53 -18.25 3.70
N ALA A 211 -12.47 -18.96 4.33
CA ALA A 211 -13.88 -18.96 3.94
C ALA A 211 -14.50 -17.55 4.06
N LYS A 212 -14.00 -16.70 4.96
CA LYS A 212 -14.45 -15.30 5.08
C LYS A 212 -13.99 -14.41 3.93
N ARG A 213 -13.01 -14.83 3.13
CA ARG A 213 -12.60 -14.13 1.89
C ARG A 213 -13.59 -14.33 0.74
N THR A 214 -14.73 -14.97 0.98
CA THR A 214 -15.71 -15.25 -0.07
C THR A 214 -16.34 -13.97 -0.60
N ARG A 215 -16.15 -13.74 -1.90
CA ARG A 215 -16.80 -12.65 -2.63
C ARG A 215 -18.30 -12.91 -2.74
N ALA A 216 -19.08 -11.83 -2.67
CA ALA A 216 -20.51 -11.89 -2.94
C ALA A 216 -20.76 -12.51 -4.33
N PHE A 217 -21.83 -13.29 -4.46
CA PHE A 217 -22.16 -14.00 -5.70
C PHE A 217 -22.19 -13.09 -6.93
N GLY A 218 -22.73 -11.87 -6.79
CA GLY A 218 -22.76 -10.86 -7.85
C GLY A 218 -21.37 -10.42 -8.34
N GLU A 219 -20.40 -10.27 -7.45
CA GLU A 219 -19.02 -9.91 -7.82
C GLU A 219 -18.32 -11.04 -8.57
N ARG A 220 -18.60 -12.30 -8.20
CA ARG A 220 -18.10 -13.48 -8.92
C ARG A 220 -18.69 -13.55 -10.33
N MET A 221 -19.98 -13.22 -10.49
CA MET A 221 -20.65 -13.21 -11.79
C MET A 221 -20.08 -12.13 -12.72
N LEU A 222 -19.86 -10.90 -12.20
CA LEU A 222 -19.25 -9.79 -12.94
C LEU A 222 -17.83 -10.09 -13.44
N GLN A 223 -17.11 -10.99 -12.77
CA GLN A 223 -15.75 -11.39 -13.12
C GLN A 223 -15.67 -12.69 -13.94
N SER A 224 -16.83 -13.24 -14.30
CA SER A 224 -16.93 -14.42 -15.17
C SER A 224 -16.22 -14.17 -16.50
N ALA A 225 -15.67 -15.24 -17.10
CA ALA A 225 -14.93 -15.14 -18.36
C ALA A 225 -15.74 -14.44 -19.47
N ALA A 226 -17.07 -14.60 -19.46
CA ALA A 226 -17.98 -13.99 -20.42
C ALA A 226 -18.13 -12.47 -20.24
N LEU A 227 -18.24 -11.97 -19.00
CA LEU A 227 -18.44 -10.53 -18.73
C LEU A 227 -17.13 -9.75 -18.58
N ARG A 228 -16.00 -10.46 -18.43
CA ARG A 228 -14.69 -9.86 -18.22
C ARG A 228 -14.27 -8.87 -19.32
N PRO A 229 -14.44 -9.14 -20.63
CA PRO A 229 -14.09 -8.16 -21.67
C PRO A 229 -14.85 -6.84 -21.53
N LEU A 230 -16.14 -6.89 -21.19
CA LEU A 230 -16.96 -5.70 -20.96
C LEU A 230 -16.47 -4.91 -19.75
N LEU A 231 -16.12 -5.59 -18.64
CA LEU A 231 -15.54 -4.96 -17.46
C LEU A 231 -14.28 -4.17 -17.81
N PHE A 232 -13.35 -4.80 -18.54
CA PHE A 232 -12.10 -4.15 -18.96
C PHE A 232 -12.30 -3.02 -19.96
N SER A 233 -13.29 -3.11 -20.85
CA SER A 233 -13.64 -2.05 -21.79
C SER A 233 -14.21 -0.82 -21.05
N LYS A 234 -15.12 -1.05 -20.09
CA LYS A 234 -15.66 0.02 -19.24
C LYS A 234 -14.57 0.67 -18.39
N ALA A 235 -13.69 -0.12 -17.79
CA ALA A 235 -12.54 0.39 -17.05
C ALA A 235 -11.63 1.27 -17.93
N GLU A 236 -11.36 0.84 -19.18
CA GLU A 236 -10.56 1.63 -20.12
C GLU A 236 -11.24 2.96 -20.49
N SER A 237 -12.55 2.95 -20.74
CA SER A 237 -13.33 4.16 -21.03
C SER A 237 -13.25 5.16 -19.87
N MET A 238 -13.50 4.71 -18.63
CA MET A 238 -13.40 5.56 -17.44
C MET A 238 -11.98 6.08 -17.23
N LEU A 239 -10.98 5.23 -17.46
CA LEU A 239 -9.58 5.59 -17.32
C LEU A 239 -9.17 6.64 -18.36
N ARG A 240 -9.56 6.48 -19.62
CA ARG A 240 -9.34 7.49 -20.68
C ARG A 240 -10.05 8.80 -20.36
N ALA A 241 -11.28 8.76 -19.84
CA ALA A 241 -12.02 9.96 -19.48
C ALA A 241 -11.30 10.80 -18.40
N LYS A 242 -10.70 10.12 -17.39
CA LYS A 242 -9.94 10.75 -16.29
C LYS A 242 -8.53 11.20 -16.70
N THR A 243 -7.79 10.34 -17.39
CA THR A 243 -6.37 10.58 -17.72
C THR A 243 -6.18 11.34 -19.03
N LYS A 244 -7.25 11.51 -19.82
CA LYS A 244 -7.21 12.00 -21.20
C LYS A 244 -6.26 11.22 -22.11
N GLY A 245 -5.87 10.00 -21.70
CA GLY A 245 -4.89 9.18 -22.41
C GLY A 245 -3.42 9.59 -22.22
N LEU A 246 -3.14 10.59 -21.37
CA LEU A 246 -1.79 11.15 -21.21
C LEU A 246 -0.91 10.37 -20.23
N MET A 247 -1.52 9.67 -19.27
CA MET A 247 -0.79 8.89 -18.27
C MET A 247 -0.64 7.43 -18.71
N LYS A 248 0.55 7.05 -19.18
CA LYS A 248 0.82 5.70 -19.72
C LYS A 248 0.65 4.58 -18.68
N ALA A 249 1.19 4.76 -17.48
CA ALA A 249 1.28 3.68 -16.49
C ALA A 249 -0.07 3.06 -16.07
N PRO A 250 -1.13 3.84 -15.78
CA PRO A 250 -2.46 3.26 -15.56
C PRO A 250 -2.98 2.43 -16.73
N HIS A 251 -2.78 2.85 -17.98
CA HIS A 251 -3.25 2.09 -19.15
C HIS A 251 -2.48 0.78 -19.31
N VAL A 252 -1.18 0.80 -19.04
CA VAL A 252 -0.35 -0.41 -19.04
C VAL A 252 -0.76 -1.35 -17.90
N ALA A 253 -1.03 -0.86 -16.69
CA ALA A 253 -1.52 -1.69 -15.58
C ALA A 253 -2.85 -2.38 -15.94
N LEU A 254 -3.77 -1.65 -16.57
CA LEU A 254 -5.04 -2.21 -17.05
C LEU A 254 -4.81 -3.29 -18.12
N ASP A 255 -3.91 -3.05 -19.06
CA ASP A 255 -3.54 -4.02 -20.11
C ASP A 255 -2.91 -5.30 -19.54
N VAL A 256 -1.98 -5.17 -18.59
CA VAL A 256 -1.38 -6.31 -17.89
C VAL A 256 -2.45 -7.15 -17.21
N MET A 257 -3.33 -6.53 -16.42
CA MET A 257 -4.44 -7.24 -15.78
C MET A 257 -5.38 -7.91 -16.80
N ARG A 258 -5.59 -7.29 -17.96
CA ARG A 258 -6.44 -7.82 -19.05
C ARG A 258 -5.82 -9.04 -19.69
N ARG A 259 -4.54 -8.95 -20.10
CA ARG A 259 -3.81 -10.01 -20.79
C ARG A 259 -3.54 -11.20 -19.90
N THR A 260 -3.28 -10.96 -18.62
CA THR A 260 -2.98 -12.01 -17.64
C THR A 260 -4.24 -12.63 -17.04
N ALA A 261 -5.44 -12.16 -17.44
CA ALA A 261 -6.69 -12.66 -16.91
C ALA A 261 -6.98 -14.10 -17.35
N GLY A 262 -6.76 -15.05 -16.44
CA GLY A 262 -6.93 -16.48 -16.69
C GLY A 262 -5.61 -17.23 -16.88
N MET A 263 -4.47 -16.53 -16.87
CA MET A 263 -3.15 -17.15 -16.80
C MET A 263 -2.85 -17.65 -15.38
N THR A 264 -1.83 -18.50 -15.26
CA THR A 264 -1.21 -18.82 -13.96
C THR A 264 -0.56 -17.56 -13.36
N ILE A 265 -0.26 -17.59 -12.06
CA ILE A 265 0.37 -16.45 -11.38
C ILE A 265 1.76 -16.21 -11.96
N GLU A 266 2.49 -17.29 -12.27
CA GLU A 266 3.87 -17.29 -12.77
C GLU A 266 3.95 -16.67 -14.17
N ALA A 267 3.08 -17.10 -15.07
CA ALA A 267 3.00 -16.53 -16.42
C ALA A 267 2.58 -15.05 -16.37
N GLY A 268 1.63 -14.71 -15.49
CA GLY A 268 1.19 -13.33 -15.30
C GLY A 268 2.29 -12.41 -14.74
N MET A 269 3.09 -12.90 -13.80
CA MET A 269 4.24 -12.18 -13.23
C MET A 269 5.30 -11.88 -14.30
N GLY A 270 5.53 -12.78 -15.26
CA GLY A 270 6.41 -12.52 -16.41
C GLY A 270 5.95 -11.31 -17.24
N VAL A 271 4.65 -11.24 -17.57
CA VAL A 271 4.07 -10.10 -18.31
C VAL A 271 4.15 -8.81 -17.49
N GLU A 272 3.88 -8.88 -16.18
CA GLU A 272 4.01 -7.74 -15.27
C GLU A 272 5.45 -7.21 -15.24
N ALA A 273 6.45 -8.09 -15.09
CA ALA A 273 7.86 -7.71 -15.05
C ALA A 273 8.30 -7.05 -16.37
N ASP A 274 7.88 -7.59 -17.51
CA ASP A 274 8.16 -7.01 -18.82
C ASP A 274 7.54 -5.60 -18.96
N SER A 275 6.28 -5.44 -18.55
CA SER A 275 5.59 -4.15 -18.61
C SER A 275 6.17 -3.11 -17.64
N PHE A 276 6.54 -3.51 -16.43
CA PHE A 276 7.29 -2.66 -15.49
C PHE A 276 8.62 -2.22 -16.11
N ALA A 277 9.36 -3.16 -16.71
CA ALA A 277 10.68 -2.90 -17.27
C ALA A 277 10.66 -1.89 -18.42
N GLN A 278 9.58 -1.87 -19.19
CA GLN A 278 9.39 -0.88 -20.27
C GLN A 278 9.01 0.50 -19.75
N LEU A 279 8.41 0.62 -18.57
CA LEU A 279 7.98 1.90 -17.99
C LEU A 279 9.06 2.55 -17.12
N ALA A 280 9.75 1.75 -16.32
CA ALA A 280 10.69 2.25 -15.31
C ALA A 280 11.79 3.19 -15.84
N PRO A 281 12.42 2.96 -17.01
CA PRO A 281 13.44 3.87 -17.53
C PRO A 281 12.89 5.07 -18.32
N THR A 282 11.57 5.16 -18.53
CA THR A 282 10.97 6.22 -19.37
C THR A 282 11.07 7.60 -18.74
N TRP A 283 11.09 8.63 -19.59
CA TRP A 283 11.04 10.03 -19.18
C TRP A 283 9.86 10.34 -18.25
N ASP A 284 8.67 9.84 -18.59
CA ASP A 284 7.45 10.06 -17.80
C ASP A 284 7.61 9.57 -16.36
N SER A 285 8.18 8.38 -16.17
CA SER A 285 8.48 7.81 -14.85
C SER A 285 9.48 8.69 -14.09
N LYS A 286 10.57 9.13 -14.73
CA LYS A 286 11.59 9.98 -14.07
C LYS A 286 11.01 11.32 -13.62
N CYS A 287 10.27 12.00 -14.49
CA CYS A 287 9.61 13.25 -14.14
C CYS A 287 8.60 13.10 -12.99
N LEU A 288 7.82 12.03 -12.97
CA LEU A 288 6.86 11.79 -11.89
C LEU A 288 7.55 11.49 -10.56
N VAL A 289 8.66 10.75 -10.58
CA VAL A 289 9.49 10.52 -9.40
C VAL A 289 10.15 11.82 -8.91
N ASP A 290 10.61 12.69 -9.81
CA ASP A 290 11.14 14.00 -9.46
C ASP A 290 10.06 14.90 -8.84
N CYS A 291 8.85 14.90 -9.40
CA CYS A 291 7.68 15.57 -8.81
C CYS A 291 7.35 15.04 -7.41
N PHE A 292 7.48 13.73 -7.18
CA PHE A 292 7.31 13.13 -5.86
C PHE A 292 8.35 13.68 -4.87
N PHE A 293 9.64 13.68 -5.22
CA PHE A 293 10.69 14.21 -4.35
C PHE A 293 10.55 15.72 -4.11
N ALA A 294 10.18 16.49 -5.13
CA ALA A 294 9.88 17.91 -5.01
C ALA A 294 8.71 18.13 -4.02
N GLY A 295 7.64 17.34 -4.11
CA GLY A 295 6.53 17.38 -3.17
C GLY A 295 6.94 17.05 -1.74
N GLU A 296 7.78 16.03 -1.54
CA GLU A 296 8.31 15.66 -0.22
C GLU A 296 9.28 16.72 0.35
N ALA A 297 10.04 17.40 -0.49
CA ALA A 297 10.89 18.51 -0.09
C ALA A 297 10.04 19.72 0.34
N LEU A 298 9.02 20.08 -0.45
CA LEU A 298 8.11 21.19 -0.14
C LEU A 298 7.33 20.98 1.16
N LYS A 299 6.94 19.74 1.49
CA LYS A 299 6.29 19.43 2.78
C LYS A 299 7.21 19.69 3.99
N LYS A 300 8.53 19.67 3.78
CA LYS A 300 9.53 19.92 4.82
C LYS A 300 10.03 21.35 4.79
N ASP A 301 9.78 22.08 3.70
CA ASP A 301 10.19 23.46 3.54
C ASP A 301 9.38 24.35 4.51
N ALA A 302 10.10 25.18 5.26
CA ALA A 302 9.48 26.17 6.13
C ALA A 302 8.92 27.37 5.35
N GLY A 303 9.19 27.47 4.04
CA GLY A 303 8.65 28.50 3.14
C GLY A 303 9.18 29.91 3.38
N SER A 304 10.00 30.09 4.41
CA SER A 304 10.78 31.28 4.68
C SER A 304 12.20 30.82 4.99
N GLY A 305 13.23 31.52 4.56
CA GLY A 305 14.63 31.20 4.91
C GLY A 305 14.94 31.29 6.42
N LEU A 306 13.90 31.45 7.25
CA LEU A 306 13.92 31.40 8.70
C LEU A 306 13.48 30.00 9.12
N ASP A 307 14.16 29.43 10.12
CA ASP A 307 13.69 28.20 10.75
C ASP A 307 12.43 28.50 11.56
N LEU A 308 11.26 28.50 10.92
CA LEU A 308 9.98 28.73 11.58
C LEU A 308 9.64 27.63 12.60
N ARG A 309 10.36 26.50 12.58
CA ARG A 309 10.25 25.49 13.64
C ARG A 309 10.89 25.97 14.95
N ALA A 310 11.70 27.03 14.91
CA ALA A 310 12.19 27.72 16.11
C ALA A 310 11.14 28.64 16.76
N HIS A 311 10.02 28.94 16.07
CA HIS A 311 8.84 29.55 16.68
C HIS A 311 7.90 28.46 17.20
N ASP A 312 8.33 27.78 18.28
CA ASP A 312 7.69 26.64 18.94
C ASP A 312 6.31 26.92 19.60
N ALA A 313 5.67 28.05 19.33
CA ALA A 313 4.34 28.31 19.86
C ALA A 313 3.29 27.71 18.90
N PRO A 314 2.68 26.55 19.20
CA PRO A 314 1.59 26.03 18.37
C PRO A 314 0.49 27.09 18.29
N VAL A 315 -0.01 27.34 17.07
CA VAL A 315 -1.15 28.23 16.86
C VAL A 315 -2.36 27.59 17.51
N LYS A 316 -2.75 28.10 18.69
CA LYS A 316 -3.91 27.60 19.44
C LYS A 316 -5.21 28.25 18.96
N ALA A 317 -5.12 29.47 18.44
CA ALA A 317 -6.27 30.23 17.97
C ALA A 317 -5.97 30.97 16.66
N ALA A 318 -6.96 30.99 15.76
CA ALA A 318 -6.89 31.67 14.46
C ALA A 318 -8.12 32.55 14.24
N GLY A 319 -7.95 33.64 13.50
CA GLY A 319 -9.04 34.50 13.01
C GLY A 319 -9.09 34.45 11.49
N VAL A 320 -10.25 34.14 10.92
CA VAL A 320 -10.48 34.15 9.47
C VAL A 320 -11.43 35.30 9.14
N LEU A 321 -10.95 36.23 8.31
CA LEU A 321 -11.74 37.37 7.83
C LEU A 321 -12.35 37.03 6.47
N GLY A 322 -13.68 37.05 6.40
CA GLY A 322 -14.48 36.57 5.28
C GLY A 322 -14.94 35.13 5.51
N ALA A 323 -16.25 34.91 5.42
CA ALA A 323 -16.96 33.65 5.62
C ALA A 323 -17.56 33.09 4.31
N GLY A 324 -17.10 33.61 3.16
CA GLY A 324 -17.40 33.00 1.86
C GLY A 324 -16.74 31.62 1.70
N VAL A 325 -16.82 31.06 0.49
CA VAL A 325 -16.37 29.69 0.18
C VAL A 325 -14.94 29.38 0.65
N MET A 326 -13.98 30.28 0.40
CA MET A 326 -12.59 30.08 0.85
C MET A 326 -12.44 30.25 2.37
N GLY A 327 -13.14 31.23 2.94
CA GLY A 327 -13.08 31.53 4.37
C GLY A 327 -13.62 30.40 5.24
N GLY A 328 -14.78 29.86 4.86
CA GLY A 328 -15.35 28.66 5.49
C GLY A 328 -14.42 27.46 5.37
N GLY A 329 -13.82 27.23 4.19
CA GLY A 329 -12.86 26.15 3.97
C GLY A 329 -11.59 26.26 4.84
N ILE A 330 -11.03 27.47 4.98
CA ILE A 330 -9.88 27.73 5.85
C ILE A 330 -10.26 27.52 7.32
N ALA A 331 -11.43 28.01 7.73
CA ALA A 331 -11.91 27.82 9.10
C ALA A 331 -12.14 26.34 9.42
N TRP A 332 -12.75 25.58 8.50
CA TRP A 332 -12.89 24.14 8.62
C TRP A 332 -11.53 23.44 8.79
N LEU A 333 -10.52 23.84 8.00
CA LEU A 333 -9.17 23.27 8.10
C LEU A 333 -8.54 23.51 9.49
N PHE A 334 -8.65 24.72 10.03
CA PHE A 334 -8.17 25.00 11.39
C PHE A 334 -8.90 24.17 12.45
N ALA A 335 -10.24 24.18 12.43
CA ALA A 335 -11.05 23.44 13.38
C ALA A 335 -10.80 21.92 13.32
N HIS A 336 -10.68 21.36 12.11
CA HIS A 336 -10.38 19.95 11.89
C HIS A 336 -9.01 19.53 12.45
N ASN A 337 -8.04 20.45 12.49
CA ASN A 337 -6.71 20.22 13.07
C ASN A 337 -6.61 20.67 14.54
N GLY A 338 -7.74 20.89 15.22
CA GLY A 338 -7.78 21.23 16.64
C GLY A 338 -7.32 22.65 16.99
N VAL A 339 -7.37 23.57 16.02
CA VAL A 339 -7.09 25.00 16.24
C VAL A 339 -8.41 25.76 16.40
N ASP A 340 -8.56 26.50 17.50
CA ASP A 340 -9.75 27.29 17.75
C ASP A 340 -9.86 28.42 16.72
N VAL A 341 -10.93 28.46 15.92
CA VAL A 341 -11.07 29.45 14.85
C VAL A 341 -12.25 30.38 15.07
N ARG A 342 -12.04 31.68 14.86
CA ARG A 342 -13.10 32.69 14.80
C ARG A 342 -13.30 33.13 13.36
N LEU A 343 -14.48 32.88 12.82
CA LEU A 343 -14.88 33.33 11.50
C LEU A 343 -15.63 34.67 11.60
N LYS A 344 -15.15 35.70 10.93
CA LYS A 344 -15.71 37.06 10.95
C LYS A 344 -16.11 37.48 9.54
N ASP A 345 -17.31 38.03 9.39
CA ASP A 345 -17.76 38.67 8.16
C ASP A 345 -18.51 39.97 8.48
N ILE A 346 -18.93 40.69 7.43
CA ILE A 346 -19.64 41.97 7.51
C ILE A 346 -21.14 41.81 7.85
N SER A 347 -21.72 40.62 7.63
CA SER A 347 -23.12 40.33 7.94
C SER A 347 -23.30 38.91 8.49
N TRP A 348 -24.36 38.70 9.28
CA TRP A 348 -24.70 37.39 9.83
C TRP A 348 -25.04 36.36 8.75
N GLU A 349 -25.68 36.78 7.66
CA GLU A 349 -25.97 35.93 6.51
C GLU A 349 -24.71 35.42 5.82
N ALA A 350 -23.67 36.25 5.72
CA ALA A 350 -22.39 35.83 5.13
C ALA A 350 -21.68 34.82 6.05
N VAL A 351 -21.71 35.03 7.37
CA VAL A 351 -21.18 34.07 8.35
C VAL A 351 -21.88 32.72 8.22
N ALA A 352 -23.21 32.70 8.08
CA ALA A 352 -24.00 31.47 7.96
C ALA A 352 -23.57 30.61 6.75
N LYS A 353 -23.17 31.24 5.64
CA LYS A 353 -22.67 30.52 4.44
C LYS A 353 -21.37 29.77 4.70
N GLY A 354 -20.52 30.24 5.62
CA GLY A 354 -19.24 29.61 5.95
C GLY A 354 -19.37 28.37 6.84
N TYR A 355 -20.56 28.09 7.38
CA TYR A 355 -20.86 26.92 8.22
C TYR A 355 -21.48 25.74 7.45
N HIS A 356 -21.93 25.96 6.22
CA HIS A 356 -22.59 24.95 5.36
C HIS A 356 -21.59 24.25 4.45
#